data_AF-A0A3C0JEZ2-F1
#
_entry.id   AF-A0A3C0JEZ2-F1
#
_cell.length_a   1.000
_cell.length_b   1.000
_cell.length_c   1.000
_cell.angle_alpha   90.00
_cell.angle_beta   90.00
_cell.angle_gamma   90.00
#
_symmetry.space_group_name_H-M   'P 1'
#
loop_
_entity.id
_entity.type
_entity.pdbx_description
1 polymer ?
#
loop_
_entity_poly.entity_id
_entity_poly.type
_entity_poly.pdbx_seq_one_letter_code
_entity_poly.pdbx_strand_id
1 'polypeptide(L)'
;MTFFNLQNIEIVYIAIFYCMLSVFIYFKLRKPLSTTLSPKEKTKQVMVLMICLLLFSSFVVVSGGVLAHQDTAWHQVTVTSNELIPGRLIIYSLFYPLYFIVGGAMWLYASTRFEARDFETKFKTSLFCIVISPFMFLPSQDPSMMVISTDIWSILFRSSYWALMAVWISSLLYLISRLVMMVLRFSKFA
;
A
#
# COMPACT_ATOMS: atom_id res chain seq x y z
N MET A 1 -30.82 13.59 1.24
CA MET A 1 -29.62 12.74 1.13
C MET A 1 -28.48 13.53 1.75
N THR A 2 -28.11 13.23 3.00
CA THR A 2 -27.09 13.98 3.74
C THR A 2 -25.72 13.63 3.15
N PHE A 3 -25.20 14.51 2.30
CA PHE A 3 -23.85 14.40 1.79
C PHE A 3 -22.85 14.54 2.95
N PHE A 4 -21.96 13.56 3.08
CA PHE A 4 -20.83 13.59 4.02
C PHE A 4 -19.95 14.80 3.70
N ASN A 5 -20.04 15.85 4.52
CA ASN A 5 -19.17 17.01 4.41
C ASN A 5 -18.03 16.82 5.41
N LEU A 6 -16.87 16.37 4.93
CA LEU A 6 -15.68 16.14 5.76
C LEU A 6 -15.12 17.49 6.21
N GLN A 7 -15.70 18.02 7.29
CA GLN A 7 -15.21 19.24 7.92
C GLN A 7 -13.80 19.00 8.48
N ASN A 8 -13.01 20.06 8.61
CA ASN A 8 -11.62 19.99 9.12
C ASN A 8 -11.49 19.17 10.43
N ILE A 9 -12.53 19.15 11.26
CA ILE A 9 -12.57 18.40 12.51
C ILE A 9 -12.62 16.88 12.31
N GLU A 10 -13.28 16.39 11.25
CA GLU A 10 -13.36 14.96 10.94
C GLU A 10 -12.01 14.41 10.48
N ILE A 11 -11.24 15.20 9.73
CA ILE A 11 -9.86 14.85 9.33
C ILE A 11 -8.98 14.64 10.56
N VAL A 12 -9.11 15.51 11.56
CA VAL A 12 -8.36 15.40 12.83
C VAL A 12 -8.73 14.11 13.56
N TYR A 13 -10.03 13.78 13.67
CA TYR A 13 -10.46 12.52 14.30
C TYR A 13 -9.95 11.29 13.56
N ILE A 14 -9.99 11.30 12.23
CA ILE A 14 -9.47 10.22 11.38
C ILE A 14 -7.96 10.05 11.59
N ALA A 15 -7.21 11.15 11.61
CA ALA A 15 -5.77 11.11 11.86
C ALA A 15 -5.45 10.54 13.24
N ILE A 16 -6.14 11.00 14.29
CA ILE A 16 -5.98 10.49 15.66
C ILE A 16 -6.31 8.99 15.71
N PHE A 17 -7.41 8.56 15.11
CA PHE A 17 -7.80 7.16 15.05
C PHE A 17 -6.71 6.29 14.43
N TYR A 18 -6.16 6.71 13.29
CA TYR A 18 -5.10 5.98 12.61
C TYR A 18 -3.77 6.00 13.36
N CYS A 19 -3.44 7.09 14.05
CA CYS A 19 -2.29 7.14 14.96
C CYS A 19 -2.45 6.13 16.11
N MET A 20 -3.61 6.10 16.77
CA MET A 20 -3.89 5.13 17.83
C MET A 20 -3.84 3.68 17.31
N LEU A 21 -4.43 3.43 16.14
CA LEU A 21 -4.42 2.12 15.50
C LEU A 21 -2.99 1.67 15.17
N SER A 22 -2.16 2.57 14.63
CA SER A 22 -0.76 2.31 14.33
C SER A 22 0.05 1.99 15.58
N VAL A 23 -0.14 2.76 16.66
CA VAL A 23 0.50 2.51 17.97
C VAL A 23 0.06 1.15 18.54
N PHE A 24 -1.23 0.83 18.49
CA PHE A 24 -1.76 -0.45 18.94
C PHE A 24 -1.14 -1.62 18.17
N ILE A 25 -1.09 -1.52 16.84
CA ILE A 25 -0.47 -2.49 15.93
C ILE A 25 1.01 -2.65 16.26
N TYR A 26 1.74 -1.54 16.44
CA TYR A 26 3.14 -1.56 16.84
C TYR A 26 3.35 -2.36 18.12
N PHE A 27 2.58 -2.12 19.18
CA PHE A 27 2.71 -2.86 20.43
C PHE A 27 2.37 -4.35 20.28
N LYS A 28 1.37 -4.70 19.47
CA LYS A 28 1.02 -6.11 19.20
C LYS A 28 2.11 -6.85 18.41
N LEU A 29 2.75 -6.15 17.47
CA LEU A 29 3.76 -6.73 16.58
C LEU A 29 5.17 -6.64 17.15
N ARG A 30 5.46 -5.75 18.09
CA ARG A 30 6.77 -5.66 18.75
C ARG A 30 7.00 -6.92 19.61
N LYS A 31 7.64 -7.93 19.02
CA LYS A 31 8.09 -9.14 19.71
C LYS A 31 9.56 -9.38 19.34
N PRO A 32 10.39 -9.91 20.24
CA PRO A 32 11.75 -10.29 19.90
C PRO A 32 11.74 -11.41 18.85
N LEU A 33 12.76 -11.44 18.01
CA LEU A 33 12.96 -12.49 17.02
C LEU A 33 13.23 -13.82 17.73
N SER A 34 12.48 -14.86 17.38
CA SER A 34 12.68 -16.22 17.88
C SER A 34 13.46 -17.04 16.87
N THR A 35 14.65 -17.52 17.23
CA THR A 35 15.54 -18.29 16.35
C THR A 35 15.27 -19.80 16.38
N THR A 36 14.58 -20.28 17.40
CA THR A 36 14.33 -21.72 17.65
C THR A 36 12.94 -22.17 17.17
N LEU A 37 12.53 -21.73 15.98
CA LEU A 37 11.21 -22.07 15.42
C LEU A 37 11.28 -23.32 14.55
N SER A 38 10.23 -24.15 14.64
CA SER A 38 10.08 -25.31 13.76
C SER A 38 9.84 -24.88 12.30
N PRO A 39 10.18 -25.72 11.30
CA PRO A 39 9.93 -25.42 9.88
C PRO A 39 8.47 -25.05 9.58
N LYS A 40 7.51 -25.74 10.23
CA LYS A 40 6.07 -25.47 10.10
C LYS A 40 5.70 -24.05 10.57
N GLU A 41 6.26 -23.60 11.68
CA GLU A 41 6.03 -22.25 12.20
C GLU A 41 6.63 -21.18 11.29
N LYS A 42 7.84 -21.43 10.75
CA LYS A 42 8.47 -20.54 9.77
C LYS A 42 7.61 -20.41 8.50
N THR A 43 7.06 -21.51 7.98
CA THR A 43 6.13 -21.48 6.85
C THR A 43 4.86 -20.69 7.17
N LYS A 44 4.27 -20.88 8.36
CA LYS A 44 3.12 -20.08 8.81
C LYS A 44 3.46 -18.59 8.83
N GLN A 45 4.64 -18.22 9.30
CA GLN A 45 5.05 -16.82 9.35
C GLN A 45 5.12 -16.20 7.95
N VAL A 46 5.70 -16.92 6.99
CA VAL A 46 5.78 -16.48 5.59
C VAL A 46 4.38 -16.36 4.97
N MET A 47 3.49 -17.33 5.20
CA MET A 47 2.11 -17.29 4.69
C MET A 47 1.32 -16.09 5.23
N VAL A 48 1.49 -15.73 6.51
CA VAL A 48 0.85 -14.52 7.08
C VAL A 48 1.32 -13.27 6.32
N LEU A 49 2.62 -13.15 6.04
CA LEU A 49 3.13 -12.00 5.28
C LEU A 49 2.61 -12.00 3.83
N MET A 50 2.46 -13.17 3.19
CA MET A 50 1.84 -13.28 1.87
C MET A 50 0.39 -12.82 1.87
N ILE A 51 -0.40 -13.18 2.89
CA ILE A 51 -1.78 -12.71 3.04
C ILE A 51 -1.81 -11.20 3.24
N CYS A 52 -0.93 -10.63 4.05
CA CYS A 52 -0.82 -9.18 4.20
C CYS A 52 -0.45 -8.49 2.88
N LEU A 53 0.47 -9.07 2.11
CA LEU A 53 0.84 -8.55 0.78
C LEU A 53 -0.33 -8.63 -0.20
N LEU A 54 -1.12 -9.71 -0.18
CA LEU A 54 -2.34 -9.84 -0.99
C LEU A 54 -3.39 -8.78 -0.61
N LEU A 55 -3.61 -8.56 0.70
CA LEU A 55 -4.50 -7.52 1.21
C LEU A 55 -4.03 -6.11 0.80
N PHE A 56 -2.73 -5.85 0.88
CA PHE A 56 -2.16 -4.58 0.43
C PHE A 56 -2.37 -4.37 -1.08
N SER A 57 -2.12 -5.40 -1.89
CA SER A 57 -2.35 -5.33 -3.34
C SER A 57 -3.82 -5.17 -3.69
N SER A 58 -4.74 -5.79 -2.95
CA SER A 58 -6.18 -5.60 -3.19
C SER A 58 -6.61 -4.17 -2.90
N PHE A 59 -6.04 -3.51 -1.88
CA PHE A 59 -6.26 -2.09 -1.65
C PHE A 59 -5.84 -1.24 -2.85
N VAL A 60 -4.69 -1.54 -3.47
CA VAL A 60 -4.21 -0.86 -4.69
C VAL A 60 -5.19 -1.04 -5.85
N VAL A 61 -5.67 -2.26 -6.09
CA VAL A 61 -6.64 -2.54 -7.15
C VAL A 61 -7.96 -1.78 -6.92
N VAL A 62 -8.45 -1.75 -5.68
CA VAL A 62 -9.71 -1.07 -5.37
C VAL A 62 -9.56 0.45 -5.48
N SER A 63 -8.52 1.04 -4.87
CA SER A 63 -8.39 2.50 -4.82
C SER A 63 -7.89 3.10 -6.15
N GLY A 64 -6.82 2.54 -6.72
CA GLY A 64 -6.19 3.05 -7.94
C GLY A 64 -6.82 2.51 -9.22
N GLY A 65 -7.51 1.37 -9.14
CA GLY A 65 -8.31 0.84 -10.24
C GLY A 65 -9.75 1.34 -10.16
N VAL A 66 -10.56 0.70 -9.32
CA VAL A 66 -12.02 0.88 -9.31
C VAL A 66 -12.43 2.31 -8.95
N LEU A 67 -11.97 2.81 -7.79
CA LEU A 67 -12.41 4.13 -7.30
C LEU A 67 -11.83 5.28 -8.14
N ALA A 68 -10.60 5.17 -8.63
CA ALA A 68 -10.02 6.18 -9.51
C ALA A 68 -10.75 6.30 -10.86
N HIS A 69 -11.19 5.18 -11.43
CA HIS A 69 -12.00 5.21 -12.66
C HIS A 69 -13.39 5.79 -12.40
N GLN A 70 -14.00 5.47 -11.26
CA GLN A 70 -15.27 6.08 -10.84
C GLN A 70 -15.13 7.59 -10.63
N ASP A 71 -14.04 8.06 -10.01
CA ASP A 71 -13.74 9.49 -9.84
C ASP A 71 -13.71 10.20 -11.20
N THR A 72 -13.01 9.61 -12.19
CA THR A 72 -12.90 10.16 -13.55
C THR A 72 -14.25 10.26 -14.25
N ALA A 73 -15.10 9.23 -14.15
CA ALA A 73 -16.45 9.28 -14.70
C ALA A 73 -17.33 10.32 -13.99
N TRP A 74 -17.14 10.51 -12.68
CA TRP A 74 -17.85 11.52 -11.90
C TRP A 74 -17.50 12.96 -12.31
N HIS A 75 -16.24 13.22 -12.67
CA HIS A 75 -15.80 14.51 -13.23
C HIS A 75 -16.47 14.86 -14.57
N GLN A 76 -16.92 13.86 -15.33
CA GLN A 76 -17.58 14.10 -16.62
C GLN A 76 -19.04 14.52 -16.48
N VAL A 77 -19.68 14.23 -15.34
CA VAL A 77 -21.11 14.47 -15.12
C VAL A 77 -21.39 15.60 -14.12
N THR A 78 -20.38 16.01 -13.36
CA THR A 78 -20.50 17.13 -12.40
C THR A 78 -20.23 18.46 -13.10
N VAL A 79 -21.09 19.45 -12.82
CA VAL A 79 -21.05 20.76 -13.48
C VAL A 79 -20.28 21.78 -12.63
N THR A 80 -20.15 21.53 -11.32
CA THR A 80 -19.51 22.45 -10.38
C THR A 80 -18.15 21.90 -9.95
N SER A 81 -17.11 22.72 -10.06
CA SER A 81 -15.72 22.38 -9.67
C SER A 81 -15.51 22.11 -8.17
N ASN A 82 -16.53 22.33 -7.33
CA ASN A 82 -16.44 22.27 -5.87
C ASN A 82 -17.29 21.13 -5.25
N GLU A 83 -17.80 20.20 -6.06
CA GLU A 83 -18.59 19.07 -5.57
C GLU A 83 -17.71 17.97 -4.97
N LEU A 84 -18.09 17.50 -3.78
CA LEU A 84 -17.44 16.39 -3.09
C LEU A 84 -17.64 15.09 -3.90
N ILE A 85 -16.57 14.56 -4.48
CA ILE A 85 -16.62 13.29 -5.21
C ILE A 85 -16.46 12.14 -4.21
N PRO A 86 -17.46 11.25 -4.08
CA PRO A 86 -17.44 10.20 -3.06
C PRO A 86 -16.23 9.26 -3.17
N GLY A 87 -15.79 8.93 -4.39
CA GLY A 87 -14.65 8.05 -4.64
C GLY A 87 -13.36 8.61 -4.06
N ARG A 88 -13.06 9.89 -4.35
CA ARG A 88 -11.89 10.61 -3.83
C ARG A 88 -11.87 10.68 -2.31
N LEU A 89 -13.04 10.92 -1.71
CA LEU A 89 -13.21 10.94 -0.27
C LEU A 89 -12.75 9.62 0.35
N ILE A 90 -13.24 8.50 -0.19
CA ILE A 90 -12.90 7.16 0.29
C ILE A 90 -11.40 6.87 0.07
N ILE A 91 -10.84 7.24 -1.09
CA ILE A 91 -9.41 7.00 -1.36
C ILE A 91 -8.54 7.73 -0.33
N TYR A 92 -8.78 9.01 -0.09
CA TYR A 92 -7.95 9.81 0.80
C TYR A 92 -8.19 9.54 2.28
N SER A 93 -9.44 9.35 2.70
CA SER A 93 -9.78 9.16 4.12
C SER A 93 -9.54 7.74 4.60
N LEU A 94 -9.64 6.73 3.72
CA LEU A 94 -9.56 5.32 4.10
C LEU A 94 -8.32 4.63 3.54
N PHE A 95 -8.16 4.60 2.21
CA PHE A 95 -7.10 3.79 1.58
C PHE A 95 -5.69 4.33 1.84
N TYR A 96 -5.50 5.64 1.77
CA TYR A 96 -4.19 6.25 1.99
C TYR A 96 -3.62 6.00 3.40
N PRO A 97 -4.37 6.25 4.48
CA PRO A 97 -3.93 5.86 5.82
C PRO A 97 -3.71 4.34 5.96
N LEU A 98 -4.60 3.52 5.37
CA LEU A 98 -4.46 2.07 5.43
C LEU A 98 -3.19 1.55 4.76
N TYR A 99 -2.71 2.17 3.67
CA TYR A 99 -1.44 1.80 3.05
C TYR A 99 -0.28 1.90 4.03
N PHE A 100 -0.20 2.99 4.79
CA PHE A 100 0.85 3.13 5.79
C PHE A 100 0.72 2.13 6.93
N ILE A 101 -0.50 1.90 7.41
CA ILE A 101 -0.71 1.03 8.55
C ILE A 101 -0.40 -0.41 8.18
N VAL A 102 -0.96 -0.91 7.08
CA VAL A 102 -0.71 -2.28 6.63
C VAL A 102 0.73 -2.44 6.15
N GLY A 103 1.26 -1.47 5.39
CA GLY A 103 2.65 -1.48 4.95
C GLY A 103 3.66 -1.43 6.08
N GLY A 104 3.44 -0.55 7.06
CA GLY A 104 4.23 -0.47 8.29
C GLY A 104 4.10 -1.73 9.14
N ALA A 105 2.89 -2.32 9.25
CA ALA A 105 2.68 -3.59 9.91
C ALA A 105 3.44 -4.73 9.22
N MET A 106 3.46 -4.78 7.89
CA MET A 106 4.24 -5.75 7.12
C MET A 106 5.75 -5.59 7.37
N TRP A 107 6.25 -4.35 7.40
CA TRP A 107 7.65 -4.06 7.72
C TRP A 107 8.02 -4.51 9.15
N LEU A 108 7.22 -4.11 10.13
CA LEU A 108 7.41 -4.52 11.53
C LEU A 108 7.30 -6.03 11.69
N TYR A 109 6.36 -6.67 10.98
CA TYR A 109 6.19 -8.11 10.98
C TYR A 109 7.44 -8.80 10.43
N ALA A 110 7.89 -8.44 9.22
CA ALA A 110 9.05 -9.06 8.59
C ALA A 110 10.32 -8.87 9.43
N SER A 111 10.56 -7.66 9.95
CA SER A 111 11.77 -7.34 10.74
C SER A 111 11.89 -8.08 12.07
N THR A 112 10.79 -8.58 12.62
CA THR A 112 10.77 -9.27 13.93
C THR A 112 10.48 -10.77 13.83
N ARG A 113 10.12 -11.28 12.63
CA ARG A 113 9.83 -12.71 12.41
C ARG A 113 10.86 -13.36 11.49
N PHE A 114 11.47 -12.63 10.57
CA PHE A 114 12.44 -13.18 9.64
C PHE A 114 13.86 -12.97 10.16
N GLU A 115 14.68 -14.00 9.98
CA GLU A 115 16.12 -13.94 10.27
C GLU A 115 16.83 -12.99 9.29
N ALA A 116 17.99 -12.48 9.68
CA ALA A 116 18.77 -11.52 8.87
C ALA A 116 19.11 -12.05 7.46
N ARG A 117 19.23 -13.37 7.30
CA ARG A 117 19.46 -14.03 6.01
C ARG A 117 18.27 -13.90 5.05
N ASP A 118 17.05 -13.99 5.56
CA ASP A 118 15.83 -13.94 4.75
C ASP A 118 15.31 -12.49 4.62
N PHE A 119 15.54 -11.64 5.63
CA PHE A 119 15.27 -10.19 5.61
C PHE A 119 16.48 -9.38 5.11
N GLU A 120 17.01 -9.78 3.95
CA GLU A 120 18.16 -9.16 3.31
C GLU A 120 17.84 -7.78 2.71
N THR A 121 18.87 -7.03 2.31
CA THR A 121 18.73 -5.67 1.77
C THR A 121 17.77 -5.59 0.59
N LYS A 122 17.83 -6.54 -0.36
CA LYS A 122 16.92 -6.56 -1.52
C LYS A 122 15.46 -6.78 -1.12
N PHE A 123 15.21 -7.60 -0.10
CA PHE A 123 13.87 -7.80 0.44
C PHE A 123 13.35 -6.52 1.10
N LYS A 124 14.20 -5.87 1.91
CA LYS A 124 13.89 -4.58 2.56
C LYS A 124 13.57 -3.50 1.53
N THR A 125 14.41 -3.32 0.52
CA THR A 125 14.20 -2.28 -0.51
C THR A 125 12.91 -2.54 -1.29
N SER A 126 12.65 -3.79 -1.69
CA SER A 126 11.42 -4.12 -2.41
C SER A 126 10.19 -3.90 -1.54
N LEU A 127 10.23 -4.28 -0.26
CA LEU A 127 9.12 -4.03 0.66
C LEU A 127 8.89 -2.52 0.87
N PHE A 128 9.95 -1.74 1.02
CA PHE A 128 9.85 -0.29 1.13
C PHE A 128 9.23 0.33 -0.13
N CYS A 129 9.67 -0.08 -1.31
CA CYS A 129 9.09 0.34 -2.58
C CYS A 129 7.59 0.05 -2.62
N ILE A 130 7.14 -1.13 -2.19
CA ILE A 130 5.71 -1.46 -2.11
C ILE A 130 4.92 -0.52 -1.21
N VAL A 131 5.46 -0.21 -0.02
CA VAL A 131 4.75 0.61 0.98
C VAL A 131 4.63 2.08 0.55
N ILE A 132 5.67 2.63 -0.08
CA ILE A 132 5.68 4.03 -0.54
C ILE A 132 4.93 4.22 -1.85
N SER A 133 4.86 3.17 -2.66
CA SER A 133 4.28 3.26 -4.00
C SER A 133 2.88 3.84 -4.10
N PRO A 134 1.94 3.65 -3.16
CA PRO A 134 0.63 4.29 -3.27
C PRO A 134 0.64 5.82 -3.33
N PHE A 135 1.74 6.47 -2.94
CA PHE A 135 1.93 7.92 -3.16
C PHE A 135 1.98 8.32 -4.62
N MET A 136 2.36 7.41 -5.52
CA MET A 136 2.36 7.70 -6.95
C MET A 136 0.94 7.91 -7.51
N PHE A 137 -0.11 7.48 -6.79
CA PHE A 137 -1.50 7.71 -7.19
C PHE A 137 -2.03 9.10 -6.85
N LEU A 138 -1.34 9.88 -6.00
CA LEU A 138 -1.79 11.23 -5.63
C LEU A 138 -2.06 12.11 -6.86
N PRO A 139 -1.17 12.17 -7.87
CA PRO A 139 -1.32 13.14 -8.93
C PRO A 139 -1.96 12.54 -10.19
N SER A 140 -2.18 11.21 -10.24
CA SER A 140 -3.01 10.57 -11.26
C SER A 140 -4.51 10.79 -11.07
N GLN A 141 -4.93 11.27 -9.90
CA GLN A 141 -6.33 11.57 -9.60
C GLN A 141 -6.81 12.89 -10.21
N ASP A 142 -5.92 13.67 -10.80
CA ASP A 142 -6.29 14.74 -11.70
C ASP A 142 -6.18 14.22 -13.15
N PRO A 143 -7.31 13.98 -13.84
CA PRO A 143 -7.30 13.47 -15.20
C PRO A 143 -6.50 14.36 -16.17
N SER A 144 -6.42 15.67 -15.91
CA SER A 144 -5.70 16.62 -16.77
C SER A 144 -4.19 16.34 -16.83
N MET A 145 -3.62 15.78 -15.76
CA MET A 145 -2.20 15.45 -15.67
C MET A 145 -1.80 14.23 -16.51
N MET A 146 -2.77 13.41 -16.91
CA MET A 146 -2.56 12.18 -17.68
C MET A 146 -2.85 12.36 -19.18
N VAL A 147 -3.32 13.54 -19.60
CA VAL A 147 -3.49 13.88 -21.02
C VAL A 147 -2.12 14.11 -21.65
N ILE A 148 -1.97 13.73 -22.92
CA ILE A 148 -0.77 14.04 -23.70
C ILE A 148 -0.63 15.56 -23.79
N SER A 149 0.49 16.06 -23.27
CA SER A 149 0.82 17.48 -23.30
C SER A 149 2.28 17.66 -23.70
N THR A 150 2.54 18.76 -24.40
CA THR A 150 3.86 19.22 -24.86
C THR A 150 4.64 19.93 -23.76
N ASP A 151 3.99 20.26 -22.63
CA ASP A 151 4.64 20.89 -21.49
C ASP A 151 5.61 19.92 -20.81
N ILE A 152 6.84 20.39 -20.55
CA ILE A 152 7.93 19.58 -20.03
C ILE A 152 7.62 19.02 -18.64
N TRP A 153 6.92 19.79 -17.80
CA TRP A 153 6.55 19.35 -16.46
C TRP A 153 5.55 18.19 -16.51
N SER A 154 4.57 18.27 -17.41
CA SER A 154 3.62 17.17 -17.64
C SER A 154 4.32 15.90 -18.13
N ILE A 155 5.33 16.03 -19.01
CA ILE A 155 6.10 14.89 -19.52
C ILE A 155 6.90 14.25 -18.39
N LEU A 156 7.69 15.03 -17.66
CA LEU A 156 8.50 14.56 -16.53
C LEU A 156 7.64 13.89 -15.47
N PHE A 157 6.47 14.46 -15.20
CA PHE A 157 5.51 13.90 -14.26
C PHE A 157 5.02 12.51 -14.71
N ARG A 158 4.49 12.39 -15.94
CA ARG A 158 3.99 11.12 -16.47
C ARG A 158 5.10 10.06 -16.56
N SER A 159 6.30 10.43 -17.00
CA SER A 159 7.44 9.51 -17.05
C SER A 159 7.81 9.00 -15.65
N SER A 160 7.82 9.89 -14.66
CA SER A 160 8.10 9.53 -13.26
C SER A 160 7.01 8.61 -12.67
N TYR A 161 5.75 8.88 -12.98
CA TYR A 161 4.61 8.02 -12.61
C TYR A 161 4.77 6.60 -13.16
N TRP A 162 5.04 6.45 -14.46
CA TRP A 162 5.24 5.13 -15.08
C TRP A 162 6.49 4.41 -14.56
N ALA A 163 7.58 5.15 -14.29
CA ALA A 163 8.77 4.58 -13.68
C ALA A 163 8.48 4.03 -12.28
N LEU A 164 7.75 4.77 -11.46
CA LEU A 164 7.32 4.32 -10.14
C LEU A 164 6.41 3.09 -10.23
N MET A 165 5.47 3.04 -11.19
CA MET A 165 4.64 1.85 -11.43
C MET A 165 5.47 0.63 -11.78
N ALA A 166 6.46 0.79 -12.66
CA ALA A 166 7.36 -0.29 -13.03
C ALA A 166 8.18 -0.78 -11.81
N VAL A 167 8.66 0.14 -10.97
CA VAL A 167 9.33 -0.20 -9.70
C VAL A 167 8.39 -0.95 -8.76
N TRP A 168 7.12 -0.54 -8.65
CA TRP A 168 6.15 -1.20 -7.80
C TRP A 168 5.86 -2.64 -8.26
N ILE A 169 5.53 -2.81 -9.54
CA ILE A 169 5.21 -4.13 -10.12
C ILE A 169 6.40 -5.06 -10.00
N SER A 170 7.61 -4.60 -10.34
CA SER A 170 8.83 -5.41 -10.23
C SER A 170 9.15 -5.77 -8.77
N SER A 171 8.98 -4.84 -7.83
CA SER A 171 9.14 -5.11 -6.39
C SER A 171 8.12 -6.13 -5.89
N LEU A 172 6.88 -6.06 -6.37
CA LEU A 172 5.80 -6.96 -5.97
C LEU A 172 6.08 -8.38 -6.44
N LEU A 173 6.41 -8.52 -7.73
CA LEU A 173 6.77 -9.81 -8.33
C LEU A 173 7.99 -10.42 -7.64
N TYR A 174 9.01 -9.60 -7.35
CA TYR A 174 10.18 -10.04 -6.60
C TYR A 174 9.80 -10.57 -5.20
N LEU A 175 8.99 -9.83 -4.43
CA LEU A 175 8.58 -10.26 -3.09
C LEU A 175 7.75 -11.54 -3.14
N ILE A 176 6.78 -11.64 -4.04
CA ILE A 176 5.96 -12.85 -4.22
C ILE A 176 6.88 -14.04 -4.51
N SER A 177 7.79 -13.90 -5.48
CA SER A 177 8.74 -14.95 -5.83
C SER A 177 9.61 -15.36 -4.63
N ARG A 178 10.16 -14.39 -3.88
CA ARG A 178 10.97 -14.68 -2.70
C ARG A 178 10.19 -15.38 -1.60
N LEU A 179 8.96 -14.95 -1.31
CA LEU A 179 8.12 -15.57 -0.29
C LEU A 179 7.74 -17.00 -0.67
N VAL A 180 7.39 -17.24 -1.93
CA VAL A 180 7.14 -18.60 -2.46
C VAL A 180 8.38 -19.48 -2.30
N MET A 181 9.57 -18.97 -2.66
CA MET A 181 10.82 -19.71 -2.49
C MET A 181 11.14 -20.02 -1.02
N MET A 182 10.79 -19.14 -0.07
CA MET A 182 10.93 -19.40 1.36
C MET A 182 9.99 -20.53 1.82
N VAL A 183 8.72 -20.51 1.39
CA VAL A 183 7.77 -21.60 1.68
C VAL A 183 8.29 -22.93 1.14
N LEU A 184 8.72 -22.98 -0.13
CA LEU A 184 9.27 -24.19 -0.74
C LEU A 184 10.53 -24.68 -0.02
N ARG A 185 11.39 -23.77 0.45
CA ARG A 185 12.57 -24.13 1.23
C ARG A 185 12.18 -24.80 2.53
N PHE A 186 11.28 -24.21 3.32
CA PHE A 186 10.88 -24.77 4.62
C PHE A 186 10.07 -26.05 4.49
N SER A 187 9.28 -26.20 3.43
CA SER A 187 8.53 -27.43 3.14
C SER A 187 9.42 -28.64 2.84
N LYS A 188 10.66 -28.45 2.38
CA LYS A 188 11.61 -29.55 2.13
C LYS A 188 12.23 -30.13 3.40
N PHE A 189 12.08 -29.44 4.53
CA PHE A 189 12.64 -29.84 5.84
C PHE A 189 11.54 -30.15 6.88
N ALA A 190 10.28 -30.19 6.43
CA ALA A 190 9.12 -30.58 7.23
C ALA A 190 8.77 -32.04 6.96
#